data_AF-A0A938R7U3-F1
#
_entry.id   AF-A0A938R7U3-F1
#
_cell.length_a   1.000
_cell.length_b   1.000
_cell.length_c   1.000
_cell.angle_alpha   90.00
_cell.angle_beta   90.00
_cell.angle_gamma   90.00
#
_symmetry.space_group_name_H-M   'P 1'
#
loop_
_entity.id
_entity.type
_entity.pdbx_description
1 polymer ?
#
loop_
_entity_poly.entity_id
_entity_poly.type
_entity_poly.pdbx_seq_one_letter_code
_entity_poly.pdbx_strand_id
1 'polypeptide(L)'
;MKYPTNVIKTTSSERRGPRPRQKMYVSRAPCAYCRGGGVDPKFGNFSVCPVCKGTREVKVNPPVVICKSCSGSGYGSGYLSCLACKGAGVVSVSPEAGTCPKCHGTGEDGVFYCSACKGQGIV
;
A
#
# COMPACT_ATOMS: atom_id res chain seq x y z
N MET A 1 -18.46 -0.58 57.04
CA MET A 1 -17.63 0.01 55.97
C MET A 1 -18.21 -0.41 54.62
N LYS A 2 -18.55 0.55 53.75
CA LYS A 2 -19.11 0.33 52.41
C LYS A 2 -18.04 0.67 51.37
N TYR A 3 -17.66 -0.28 50.52
CA TYR A 3 -16.85 0.01 49.32
C TYR A 3 -17.80 0.31 48.15
N PRO A 4 -17.64 1.44 47.43
CA PRO A 4 -18.43 1.69 46.22
C PRO A 4 -17.92 0.85 45.06
N THR A 5 -18.86 0.16 44.42
CA THR A 5 -18.76 -0.50 43.12
C THR A 5 -18.43 0.53 42.04
N ASN A 6 -17.21 0.52 41.52
CA ASN A 6 -16.89 1.24 40.29
C ASN A 6 -17.28 0.39 39.09
N VAL A 7 -18.47 0.66 38.58
CA VAL A 7 -18.96 0.20 37.28
C VAL A 7 -18.14 0.93 36.22
N ILE A 8 -17.18 0.24 35.60
CA ILE A 8 -16.53 0.71 34.38
C ILE A 8 -17.59 0.68 33.27
N LYS A 9 -18.23 1.83 33.02
CA LYS A 9 -19.04 2.03 31.83
C LYS A 9 -18.10 2.03 30.62
N THR A 10 -17.98 0.90 29.95
CA THR A 10 -17.45 0.84 28.59
C THR A 10 -18.47 1.50 27.67
N THR A 11 -18.35 2.82 27.49
CA THR A 11 -19.09 3.52 26.45
C THR A 11 -18.58 3.04 25.10
N SER A 12 -19.39 2.17 24.51
CA SER A 12 -19.46 1.89 23.09
C SER A 12 -19.42 3.19 22.26
N SER A 13 -18.80 3.09 21.07
CA SER A 13 -19.05 3.93 19.87
C SER A 13 -18.03 4.98 19.40
N GLU A 14 -16.71 4.76 19.56
CA GLU A 14 -15.77 5.41 18.62
C GLU A 14 -15.84 4.70 17.26
N ARG A 15 -16.51 5.34 16.30
CA ARG A 15 -16.48 4.98 14.88
C ARG A 15 -15.01 4.99 14.44
N ARG A 16 -14.39 3.82 14.31
CA ARG A 16 -13.05 3.67 13.73
C ARG A 16 -13.10 4.18 12.29
N GLY A 17 -12.72 5.45 12.11
CA GLY A 17 -12.38 5.98 10.80
C GLY A 17 -11.32 5.11 10.13
N PRO A 18 -11.22 5.13 8.79
CA PRO A 18 -10.20 4.36 8.08
C PRO A 18 -8.82 4.73 8.63
N ARG A 19 -8.08 3.73 9.13
CA ARG A 19 -6.74 3.96 9.71
C ARG A 19 -5.89 4.67 8.65
N PRO A 20 -5.24 5.79 8.98
CA PRO A 20 -4.35 6.45 8.03
C PRO A 20 -3.30 5.43 7.57
N ARG A 21 -3.05 5.38 6.25
CA ARG A 21 -2.02 4.49 5.72
C ARG A 21 -0.69 4.83 6.35
N GLN A 22 -0.05 3.85 6.98
CA GLN A 22 1.26 4.03 7.58
C GLN A 22 2.27 4.36 6.49
N LYS A 23 2.77 5.59 6.53
CA LYS A 23 3.92 6.03 5.72
C LYS A 23 5.17 5.32 6.23
N MET A 24 5.98 4.83 5.31
CA MET A 24 7.27 4.21 5.59
C MET A 24 8.37 5.07 4.98
N TYR A 25 9.41 5.37 5.76
CA TYR A 25 10.54 6.19 5.32
C TYR A 25 11.70 5.28 4.91
N VAL A 26 11.52 4.55 3.81
CA VAL A 26 12.54 3.66 3.24
C VAL A 26 12.93 4.12 1.84
N SER A 27 14.22 4.05 1.50
CA SER A 27 14.76 4.38 0.18
C SER A 27 14.90 3.16 -0.74
N ARG A 28 14.75 1.96 -0.16
CA ARG A 28 14.75 0.68 -0.86
C ARG A 28 13.62 -0.18 -0.31
N ALA A 29 12.90 -0.83 -1.20
CA ALA A 29 11.86 -1.79 -0.83
C ALA A 29 12.18 -3.14 -1.50
N PRO A 30 11.91 -4.27 -0.84
CA PRO A 30 11.94 -5.57 -1.49
C PRO A 30 11.09 -5.53 -2.78
N CYS A 31 11.60 -6.09 -3.87
CA CYS A 31 10.85 -6.13 -5.12
C CYS A 31 9.63 -7.02 -4.94
N ALA A 32 8.44 -6.41 -4.84
CA ALA A 32 7.21 -7.15 -4.60
C ALA A 32 6.87 -8.12 -5.75
N TYR A 33 7.14 -7.72 -6.99
CA TYR A 33 6.90 -8.53 -8.18
C TYR A 33 7.60 -9.91 -8.11
N CYS A 34 8.91 -9.95 -7.84
CA CYS A 34 9.64 -11.21 -7.68
C CYS A 34 9.77 -11.69 -6.23
N ARG A 35 9.12 -11.00 -5.28
CA ARG A 35 9.21 -11.26 -3.83
C ARG A 35 10.64 -11.34 -3.31
N GLY A 36 11.54 -10.53 -3.88
CA GLY A 36 12.96 -10.55 -3.54
C GLY A 36 13.77 -11.73 -4.11
N GLY A 37 13.19 -12.58 -4.96
CA GLY A 37 13.93 -13.68 -5.60
C GLY A 37 14.93 -13.22 -6.66
N GLY A 38 14.67 -12.07 -7.31
CA GLY A 38 15.52 -11.52 -8.37
C GLY A 38 15.35 -12.19 -9.74
N VAL A 39 14.54 -13.24 -9.84
CA VAL A 39 14.19 -13.94 -11.09
C VAL A 39 12.79 -13.52 -11.56
N ASP A 40 12.53 -13.65 -12.87
CA ASP A 40 11.20 -13.40 -13.41
C ASP A 40 10.22 -14.48 -12.93
N PRO A 41 9.13 -14.13 -12.24
CA PRO A 41 8.15 -15.11 -11.78
C PRO A 41 7.49 -15.93 -12.89
N LYS A 42 7.43 -15.40 -14.12
CA LYS A 42 6.83 -16.06 -15.28
C LYS A 42 7.78 -17.05 -15.94
N PHE A 43 9.07 -16.72 -16.00
CA PHE A 43 10.08 -17.53 -16.70
C PHE A 43 11.06 -18.22 -15.76
N GLY A 44 10.94 -18.01 -14.45
CA GLY A 44 11.82 -18.61 -13.43
C GLY A 44 13.29 -18.28 -13.67
N ASN A 45 14.14 -19.29 -13.50
CA ASN A 45 15.60 -19.15 -13.61
C ASN A 45 16.11 -18.84 -15.03
N PHE A 46 15.23 -18.88 -16.04
CA PHE A 46 15.60 -18.57 -17.42
C PHE A 46 15.68 -17.07 -17.71
N SER A 47 15.16 -16.21 -16.83
CA SER A 47 15.34 -14.76 -16.97
C SER A 47 15.39 -14.02 -15.63
N VAL A 48 16.16 -12.93 -15.61
CA VAL A 48 16.21 -12.01 -14.47
C VAL A 48 14.91 -11.23 -14.36
N CYS A 49 14.54 -10.86 -13.13
CA CYS A 49 13.32 -10.11 -12.88
C CYS A 49 13.31 -8.79 -13.68
N PRO A 50 12.29 -8.50 -14.51
CA PRO A 50 12.27 -7.30 -15.34
C PRO A 50 12.13 -6.00 -14.53
N VAL A 51 11.61 -6.09 -13.31
CA VAL A 51 11.37 -4.94 -12.42
C VAL A 51 12.66 -4.51 -11.70
N CYS A 52 13.28 -5.44 -10.96
CA CYS A 52 14.49 -5.15 -10.19
C CYS A 52 15.79 -5.51 -10.93
N LYS A 53 15.71 -6.13 -12.12
CA LYS A 53 16.89 -6.54 -12.92
C LYS A 53 17.86 -7.44 -12.12
N GLY A 54 17.32 -8.32 -11.28
CA GLY A 54 18.12 -9.22 -10.44
C GLY A 54 18.58 -8.64 -9.10
N THR A 55 18.39 -7.34 -8.83
CA THR A 55 18.88 -6.73 -7.57
C THR A 55 18.05 -7.09 -6.34
N ARG A 56 16.92 -7.78 -6.49
CA ARG A 56 15.97 -8.21 -5.44
C ARG A 56 15.23 -7.07 -4.71
N GLU A 57 15.70 -5.84 -4.85
CA GLU A 57 15.11 -4.63 -4.31
C GLU A 57 14.85 -3.60 -5.40
N VAL A 58 13.88 -2.71 -5.16
CA VAL A 58 13.63 -1.53 -5.97
C VAL A 58 13.98 -0.28 -5.18
N LYS A 59 14.59 0.71 -5.86
CA LYS A 59 14.80 2.04 -5.29
C LYS A 59 13.47 2.79 -5.29
N VAL A 60 13.16 3.46 -4.18
CA VAL A 60 11.92 4.23 -4.00
C VAL A 60 12.23 5.55 -3.31
N ASN A 61 11.41 6.56 -3.57
CA ASN A 61 11.56 7.86 -2.91
C ASN A 61 10.70 7.87 -1.64
N PRO A 62 11.27 7.99 -0.43
CA PRO A 62 10.49 8.10 0.78
C PRO A 62 9.76 9.45 0.87
N PRO A 63 8.62 9.52 1.58
CA PRO A 63 7.91 8.39 2.18
C PRO A 63 7.14 7.56 1.15
N VAL A 64 6.99 6.28 1.45
CA VAL A 64 6.22 5.34 0.65
C VAL A 64 5.03 4.79 1.42
N VAL A 65 3.99 4.41 0.70
CA VAL A 65 2.85 3.65 1.22
C VAL A 65 2.63 2.40 0.39
N ILE A 66 1.96 1.40 0.97
CA ILE A 66 1.55 0.20 0.22
C ILE A 66 0.66 0.61 -0.94
N CYS A 67 0.98 0.13 -2.15
CA CYS A 67 0.20 0.40 -3.35
C CYS A 67 -1.21 -0.20 -3.21
N LYS A 68 -2.25 0.63 -3.33
CA LYS A 68 -3.64 0.16 -3.22
C LYS A 68 -4.01 -0.74 -4.38
N SER A 69 -3.60 -0.37 -5.59
CA SER A 69 -4.04 -1.00 -6.83
C SER A 69 -3.67 -2.48 -6.92
N CYS A 70 -2.60 -2.90 -6.25
CA CYS A 70 -2.17 -4.30 -6.19
C CYS A 70 -2.09 -4.85 -4.76
N SER A 71 -2.57 -4.10 -3.76
CA SER A 71 -2.46 -4.43 -2.34
C SER A 71 -1.05 -4.86 -1.91
N GLY A 72 -0.02 -4.18 -2.41
CA GLY A 72 1.37 -4.51 -2.08
C GLY A 72 2.01 -5.65 -2.88
N SER A 73 1.26 -6.41 -3.67
CA SER A 73 1.81 -7.58 -4.38
C SER A 73 2.79 -7.24 -5.50
N GLY A 74 2.72 -6.04 -6.08
CA GLY A 74 3.47 -5.69 -7.29
C GLY A 74 2.92 -6.32 -8.57
N TYR A 75 1.84 -7.11 -8.51
CA TYR A 75 1.21 -7.72 -9.68
C TYR A 75 0.01 -6.89 -10.18
N GLY A 76 -0.09 -6.77 -11.50
CA GLY A 76 -1.31 -6.39 -12.19
C GLY A 76 -2.02 -7.62 -12.77
N SER A 77 -2.90 -7.39 -13.73
CA SER A 77 -3.57 -8.48 -14.47
C SER A 77 -2.59 -9.23 -15.37
N GLY A 78 -2.78 -10.55 -15.49
CA GLY A 78 -2.09 -11.37 -16.50
C GLY A 78 -0.56 -11.50 -16.33
N TYR A 79 -0.05 -11.60 -15.10
CA TYR A 79 1.38 -11.69 -14.77
C TYR A 79 2.23 -10.46 -15.10
N LEU A 80 1.60 -9.37 -15.52
CA LEU A 80 2.28 -8.10 -15.71
C LEU A 80 2.54 -7.43 -14.36
N SER A 81 3.59 -6.62 -14.29
CA SER A 81 3.82 -5.76 -13.13
C SER A 81 2.67 -4.77 -12.98
N CYS A 82 2.27 -4.48 -11.75
CA CYS A 82 1.26 -3.46 -11.47
C CYS A 82 1.69 -2.12 -12.07
N LEU A 83 0.86 -1.53 -12.95
CA LEU A 83 1.20 -0.27 -13.62
C LEU A 83 1.32 0.91 -12.66
N ALA A 84 0.59 0.90 -11.54
CA ALA A 84 0.59 1.99 -10.57
C ALA A 84 1.90 2.08 -9.79
N CYS A 85 2.45 0.94 -9.34
CA CYS A 85 3.71 0.90 -8.57
C CYS A 85 4.90 0.34 -9.38
N LYS A 86 4.69 0.01 -10.65
CA LYS A 86 5.69 -0.60 -11.55
C LYS A 86 6.35 -1.86 -10.96
N GLY A 87 5.59 -2.66 -10.23
CA GLY A 87 6.08 -3.89 -9.59
C GLY A 87 6.74 -3.71 -8.23
N ALA A 88 6.90 -2.48 -7.73
CA ALA A 88 7.49 -2.20 -6.42
C ALA A 88 6.64 -2.68 -5.24
N GLY A 89 5.31 -2.75 -5.41
CA GLY A 89 4.36 -3.00 -4.31
C GLY A 89 4.10 -1.77 -3.43
N VAL A 90 4.91 -0.72 -3.55
CA VAL A 90 4.75 0.54 -2.82
C VAL A 90 4.75 1.72 -3.79
N VAL A 91 4.16 2.83 -3.39
CA VAL A 91 4.17 4.10 -4.13
C VAL A 91 4.73 5.20 -3.26
N SER A 92 5.55 6.06 -3.84
CA SER A 92 6.05 7.28 -3.20
C SER A 92 4.93 8.31 -3.10
N VAL A 93 4.86 8.97 -1.95
CA VAL A 93 3.88 10.03 -1.65
C VAL A 93 4.59 11.22 -1.04
N SER A 94 3.96 12.40 -1.03
CA SER A 94 4.54 13.55 -0.33
C SER A 94 4.52 13.32 1.19
N PRO A 95 5.48 13.90 1.94
CA PRO A 95 5.46 13.90 3.41
C PRO A 95 4.18 14.47 4.01
N GLU A 96 3.53 15.40 3.33
CA GLU A 96 2.27 16.05 3.71
C GLU A 96 1.04 15.25 3.28
N ALA A 97 1.21 14.23 2.43
CA ALA A 97 0.10 13.51 1.81
C ALA A 97 -0.87 12.93 2.85
N GLY A 98 -2.16 13.18 2.66
CA GLY A 98 -3.23 12.85 3.59
C GLY A 98 -4.22 11.86 3.00
N THR A 99 -5.10 11.33 3.85
CA THR A 99 -6.25 10.54 3.36
C THR A 99 -7.04 11.35 2.34
N CYS A 100 -7.31 10.78 1.17
CA CYS A 100 -8.06 11.47 0.13
C CYS A 100 -9.45 11.85 0.65
N PRO A 101 -9.82 13.15 0.66
CA PRO A 101 -11.08 13.60 1.24
C PRO A 101 -12.29 13.15 0.41
N LYS A 102 -12.11 12.91 -0.90
CA LYS A 102 -13.19 12.50 -1.82
C LYS A 102 -13.65 11.06 -1.58
N CYS A 103 -12.71 10.15 -1.37
CA CYS A 103 -13.01 8.72 -1.19
C CYS A 103 -12.75 8.22 0.23
N HIS A 104 -12.40 9.12 1.15
CA HIS A 104 -12.03 8.80 2.54
C HIS A 104 -11.02 7.65 2.66
N GLY A 105 -10.08 7.55 1.72
CA GLY A 105 -9.03 6.53 1.74
C GLY A 105 -9.36 5.19 1.08
N THR A 106 -10.60 4.99 0.59
CA THR A 106 -10.97 3.76 -0.12
C THR A 106 -10.19 3.63 -1.44
N GLY A 107 -9.98 4.76 -2.12
CA GLY A 107 -9.48 4.78 -3.49
C GLY A 107 -10.57 4.56 -4.54
N GLU A 108 -11.83 4.47 -4.12
CA GLU A 108 -12.97 4.14 -4.97
C GLU A 108 -14.00 5.28 -4.95
N ASP A 109 -14.71 5.45 -6.05
CA ASP A 109 -15.77 6.44 -6.24
C ASP A 109 -16.94 5.74 -6.98
N GLY A 110 -17.79 5.08 -6.20
CA GLY A 110 -18.80 4.16 -6.73
C GLY A 110 -18.18 2.93 -7.38
N VAL A 111 -18.53 2.67 -8.65
CA VAL A 111 -18.02 1.52 -9.43
C VAL A 111 -16.64 1.82 -10.04
N PHE A 112 -16.22 3.09 -10.04
CA PHE A 112 -14.96 3.53 -10.64
C PHE A 112 -13.88 3.77 -9.58
N TYR A 113 -12.62 3.81 -10.00
CA TYR A 113 -11.56 4.27 -9.12
C TYR A 113 -11.71 5.78 -8.87
N CYS A 114 -11.35 6.22 -7.66
CA CYS A 114 -11.39 7.64 -7.32
C CYS A 114 -10.36 8.40 -8.17
N SER A 115 -10.85 9.26 -9.06
CA SER A 115 -10.02 10.06 -9.97
C SER A 115 -9.11 11.05 -9.26
N ALA A 116 -9.57 11.62 -8.13
CA ALA A 116 -8.81 12.61 -7.34
C ALA A 116 -7.49 12.04 -6.80
N CYS A 117 -7.50 10.79 -6.32
CA CYS A 117 -6.32 10.09 -5.81
C CYS A 117 -5.81 9.00 -6.75
N LYS A 118 -6.34 8.92 -7.98
CA LYS A 118 -6.05 7.87 -8.98
C LYS A 118 -6.06 6.46 -8.39
N GLY A 119 -7.07 6.16 -7.56
CA GLY A 119 -7.22 4.85 -6.94
C GLY A 119 -6.37 4.59 -5.68
N GLN A 120 -5.49 5.50 -5.25
CA GLN A 120 -4.59 5.23 -4.12
C GLN A 120 -5.22 5.45 -2.74
N GLY A 121 -6.24 6.30 -2.65
CA GLY A 121 -6.85 6.73 -1.38
C GLY A 121 -6.02 7.75 -0.61
N ILE A 122 -4.96 8.29 -1.20
CA ILE A 122 -4.06 9.29 -0.60
C ILE A 122 -3.74 10.35 -1.66
N VAL A 123 -3.65 11.62 -1.26
CA VAL A 123 -3.28 12.78 -2.09
C VAL A 123 -2.32 13.68 -1.34
#